data_AF-A0A7J6PQK1-F1
#
_entry.id   AF-A0A7J6PQK1-F1
#
_cell.length_a   1.000
_cell.length_b   1.000
_cell.length_c   1.000
_cell.angle_alpha   90.00
_cell.angle_beta   90.00
_cell.angle_gamma   90.00
#
_symmetry.space_group_name_H-M   'P 1'
#
loop_
_entity.id
_entity.type
_entity.pdbx_description
1 polymer ?
#
loop_
_entity_poly.entity_id
_entity_poly.type
_entity_poly.pdbx_seq_one_letter_code
_entity_poly.pdbx_strand_id
1 'polypeptide(L)'
;VLSLGRNRIRELRHIEYLRKFKKLRCLCLSGNPMCDSISYRQHVYAYLGQAGQLKYLDYMLVDHSEALAAVETYHVDELAELREREVGSNQKADRDKRKKEQMEILKESFLDSTAELLDELFTGEEETEGFCVRILHGYPVLKEDFKDKVAELIKTLRKEVLEKNSVRTKMMFHFRRAATEGIAESEGEANNLLGSYLKDLKKIFEECDEVDNMDQLERCENRLLELGTTDLEILGKKLMMLEISLQESLQEAIDYFEIAVQDVVRAMSDKGSDFYRALEELEKTFYQDLLEAASSELESFAAGTHPVLASEGSLGDDGSYREGNSPRDSVAGRRITVEIPGMQFVAESAKIEALSNKEDMMTACANLNEHHVTVIQNRDDQMQAQISGWSHSYFHDLREKYYRRNRQRITDIR
;
A
#
# COMPACT_ATOMS: atom_id res chain seq x y z
N VAL A 1 -16.90 -24.19 -8.45
CA VAL A 1 -17.08 -25.52 -9.05
C VAL A 1 -16.09 -25.60 -10.21
N LEU A 2 -15.39 -26.72 -10.38
CA LEU A 2 -14.46 -26.93 -11.48
C LEU A 2 -14.75 -28.29 -12.12
N SER A 3 -15.00 -28.30 -13.43
CA SER A 3 -15.22 -29.54 -14.18
C SER A 3 -14.11 -29.68 -15.22
N LEU A 4 -13.30 -30.73 -15.06
CA LEU A 4 -12.20 -31.12 -15.94
C LEU A 4 -12.42 -32.54 -16.46
N GLY A 5 -13.67 -32.99 -16.56
CA GLY A 5 -13.98 -34.31 -17.12
C GLY A 5 -13.51 -34.45 -18.58
N ARG A 6 -13.17 -35.67 -19.00
CA ARG A 6 -12.74 -36.04 -20.36
C ARG A 6 -11.55 -35.21 -20.89
N ASN A 7 -10.55 -34.97 -20.03
CA ASN A 7 -9.30 -34.33 -20.42
C ASN A 7 -8.15 -35.36 -20.52
N ARG A 8 -6.93 -34.87 -20.74
CA ARG A 8 -5.70 -35.69 -20.86
C ARG A 8 -4.81 -35.58 -19.63
N ILE A 9 -5.39 -35.48 -18.44
CA ILE A 9 -4.61 -35.42 -17.19
C ILE A 9 -4.15 -36.84 -16.85
N ARG A 10 -2.83 -37.07 -16.96
CA ARG A 10 -2.21 -38.40 -16.83
C ARG A 10 -1.62 -38.68 -15.44
N GLU A 11 -1.12 -37.65 -14.77
CA GLU A 11 -0.40 -37.77 -13.51
C GLU A 11 -1.19 -37.21 -12.33
N LEU A 12 -1.16 -37.91 -11.20
CA LEU A 12 -1.85 -37.52 -9.97
C LEU A 12 -1.31 -36.20 -9.39
N ARG A 13 0.01 -35.96 -9.53
CA ARG A 13 0.69 -34.73 -9.06
C ARG A 13 0.08 -33.43 -9.60
N HIS A 14 -0.54 -33.46 -10.78
CA HIS A 14 -1.22 -32.28 -11.32
C HIS A 14 -2.43 -31.83 -10.49
N ILE A 15 -3.01 -32.71 -9.67
CA ILE A 15 -4.12 -32.39 -8.76
C ILE A 15 -3.64 -31.48 -7.63
N GLU A 16 -2.38 -31.58 -7.23
CA GLU A 16 -1.79 -30.78 -6.15
C GLU A 16 -1.92 -29.28 -6.42
N TYR A 17 -1.85 -28.85 -7.69
CA TYR A 17 -2.04 -27.45 -8.09
C TYR A 17 -3.41 -26.91 -7.65
N LEU A 18 -4.44 -27.77 -7.59
CA LEU A 18 -5.79 -27.37 -7.22
C LEU A 18 -5.92 -26.98 -5.74
N ARG A 19 -4.91 -27.28 -4.90
CA ARG A 19 -4.86 -26.86 -3.48
C ARG A 19 -4.84 -25.34 -3.29
N LYS A 20 -4.44 -24.58 -4.32
CA LYS A 20 -4.50 -23.11 -4.35
C LYS A 20 -5.93 -22.57 -4.29
N PHE A 21 -6.91 -23.33 -4.79
CA PHE A 21 -8.30 -22.87 -4.86
C PHE A 21 -9.08 -23.14 -3.57
N LYS A 22 -8.89 -22.28 -2.55
CA LYS A 22 -9.50 -22.43 -1.21
C LYS A 22 -11.05 -22.47 -1.20
N LYS A 23 -11.71 -22.04 -2.29
CA LYS A 23 -13.18 -22.08 -2.46
C LYS A 23 -13.67 -23.23 -3.36
N LEU A 24 -12.81 -24.17 -3.76
CA LEU A 24 -13.19 -25.27 -4.66
C LEU A 24 -14.04 -26.32 -3.94
N ARG A 25 -15.37 -26.24 -4.10
CA ARG A 25 -16.34 -27.15 -3.46
C ARG A 25 -16.73 -28.40 -4.26
N CYS A 26 -16.58 -28.38 -5.58
CA CYS A 26 -16.98 -29.49 -6.45
C CYS A 26 -15.95 -29.59 -7.57
N LEU A 27 -15.41 -30.80 -7.75
CA LEU A 27 -14.40 -31.15 -8.73
C LEU A 27 -14.87 -32.38 -9.51
N CYS A 28 -14.89 -32.29 -10.84
CA CYS A 28 -15.12 -33.44 -11.72
C CYS A 28 -13.85 -33.68 -12.54
N LEU A 29 -13.24 -34.86 -12.42
CA LEU A 29 -12.13 -35.33 -13.23
C LEU A 29 -12.51 -36.59 -14.04
N SER A 30 -13.75 -37.07 -13.95
CA SER A 30 -14.21 -38.27 -14.65
C SER A 30 -13.81 -38.31 -16.14
N GLY A 31 -13.28 -39.46 -16.59
CA GLY A 31 -12.83 -39.63 -17.97
C GLY A 31 -11.43 -39.10 -18.28
N ASN A 32 -10.59 -38.85 -17.26
CA ASN A 32 -9.14 -38.64 -17.43
C ASN A 32 -8.38 -39.96 -17.21
N PRO A 33 -7.23 -40.18 -17.90
CA PRO A 33 -6.41 -41.40 -17.73
C PRO A 33 -5.97 -41.70 -16.29
N MET A 34 -5.81 -40.67 -15.46
CA MET A 34 -5.46 -40.82 -14.05
C MET A 34 -6.56 -41.47 -13.17
N CYS A 35 -7.82 -41.45 -13.63
CA CYS A 35 -8.97 -41.96 -12.88
C CYS A 35 -8.97 -43.49 -12.78
N ASP A 36 -8.23 -44.17 -13.66
CA ASP A 36 -8.11 -45.63 -13.67
C ASP A 36 -7.15 -46.15 -12.58
N SER A 37 -6.43 -45.25 -11.90
CA SER A 37 -5.54 -45.62 -10.80
C SER A 37 -6.32 -45.95 -9.53
N ILE A 38 -5.95 -47.05 -8.85
CA ILE A 38 -6.50 -47.46 -7.55
C ILE A 38 -6.26 -46.37 -6.49
N SER A 39 -5.15 -45.63 -6.60
CA SER A 39 -4.78 -44.55 -5.68
C SER A 39 -5.45 -43.21 -6.01
N TYR A 40 -6.22 -43.09 -7.10
CA TYR A 40 -6.82 -41.83 -7.54
C TYR A 40 -7.67 -41.16 -6.43
N ARG A 41 -8.63 -41.91 -5.87
CA ARG A 41 -9.56 -41.40 -4.86
C ARG A 41 -8.82 -41.04 -3.57
N GLN A 42 -7.87 -41.89 -3.14
CA GLN A 42 -7.03 -41.64 -1.96
C GLN A 42 -6.13 -40.40 -2.14
N HIS A 43 -5.50 -40.23 -3.30
CA HIS A 43 -4.67 -39.07 -3.60
C HIS A 43 -5.50 -37.78 -3.63
N VAL A 44 -6.65 -37.77 -4.31
CA VAL A 44 -7.54 -36.59 -4.31
C VAL A 44 -7.99 -36.24 -2.89
N TYR A 45 -8.32 -37.25 -2.07
CA TYR A 45 -8.74 -37.05 -0.69
C TYR A 45 -7.62 -36.54 0.21
N ALA A 46 -6.43 -37.12 0.10
CA ALA A 46 -5.26 -36.72 0.88
C ALA A 46 -4.84 -35.27 0.56
N TYR A 47 -4.86 -34.87 -0.72
CA TYR A 47 -4.39 -33.54 -1.13
C TYR A 47 -5.49 -32.46 -1.14
N LEU A 48 -6.76 -32.78 -1.39
CA LEU A 48 -7.86 -31.79 -1.49
C LEU A 48 -8.97 -31.96 -0.42
N GLY A 49 -8.95 -33.03 0.37
CA GLY A 49 -9.98 -33.34 1.39
C GLY A 49 -9.75 -32.70 2.76
N GLN A 50 -8.57 -32.13 3.02
CA GLN A 50 -8.04 -31.73 4.34
C GLN A 50 -8.84 -30.69 5.15
N ALA A 51 -9.94 -30.11 4.63
CA ALA A 51 -10.67 -29.05 5.34
C ALA A 51 -12.17 -28.94 4.98
N GLY A 52 -12.79 -30.02 4.48
CA GLY A 52 -14.13 -29.93 3.87
C GLY A 52 -14.16 -28.97 2.67
N GLN A 53 -12.99 -28.71 2.08
CA GLN A 53 -12.79 -27.83 0.95
C GLN A 53 -13.58 -28.37 -0.23
N LEU A 54 -13.39 -29.66 -0.54
CA LEU A 54 -14.12 -30.40 -1.55
C LEU A 54 -15.32 -31.15 -0.94
N LYS A 55 -16.55 -30.80 -1.37
CA LYS A 55 -17.80 -31.47 -0.99
C LYS A 55 -18.18 -32.59 -1.96
N TYR A 56 -17.88 -32.40 -3.25
CA TYR A 56 -18.23 -33.34 -4.31
C TYR A 56 -17.00 -33.66 -5.17
N LEU A 57 -16.74 -34.94 -5.37
CA LEU A 57 -15.77 -35.47 -6.34
C LEU A 57 -16.53 -36.30 -7.37
N ASP A 58 -16.39 -35.96 -8.65
CA ASP A 58 -17.07 -36.67 -9.76
C ASP A 58 -18.59 -36.78 -9.55
N TYR A 59 -19.18 -35.69 -9.03
CA TYR A 59 -20.58 -35.57 -8.64
C TYR A 59 -21.04 -36.50 -7.50
N MET A 60 -20.11 -37.22 -6.88
CA MET A 60 -20.35 -38.02 -5.68
C MET A 60 -19.97 -37.23 -4.43
N LEU A 61 -20.75 -37.40 -3.35
CA LEU A 61 -20.42 -36.81 -2.05
C LEU A 61 -19.09 -37.39 -1.55
N VAL A 62 -18.18 -36.53 -1.09
CA VAL A 62 -16.95 -36.97 -0.43
C VAL A 62 -17.28 -37.44 0.97
N ASP A 63 -16.86 -38.65 1.32
CA ASP A 63 -16.93 -39.14 2.69
C ASP A 63 -15.83 -38.48 3.53
N HIS A 64 -16.23 -37.77 4.58
CA HIS A 64 -15.30 -37.05 5.42
C HIS A 64 -14.38 -37.99 6.23
N SER A 65 -14.87 -39.17 6.61
CA SER A 65 -14.08 -40.16 7.34
C SER A 65 -13.01 -40.78 6.44
N GLU A 66 -13.35 -41.12 5.19
CA GLU A 66 -12.38 -41.62 4.20
C GLU A 66 -11.34 -40.54 3.86
N ALA A 67 -11.78 -39.28 3.77
CA ALA A 67 -10.90 -38.18 3.48
C ALA A 67 -9.88 -37.93 4.60
N LEU A 68 -10.31 -38.00 5.87
CA LEU A 68 -9.42 -37.88 7.02
C LEU A 68 -8.43 -39.05 7.09
N ALA A 69 -8.89 -40.28 6.87
CA ALA A 69 -8.01 -41.45 6.84
C ALA A 69 -6.94 -41.33 5.74
N ALA A 70 -7.32 -40.92 4.53
CA ALA A 70 -6.38 -40.73 3.43
C ALA A 70 -5.31 -39.68 3.76
N VAL A 71 -5.67 -38.62 4.50
CA VAL A 71 -4.73 -37.58 4.95
C VAL A 71 -3.71 -38.11 5.96
N GLU A 72 -4.12 -39.03 6.83
CA GLU A 72 -3.26 -39.62 7.86
C GLU A 72 -2.39 -40.78 7.36
N THR A 73 -2.76 -41.42 6.25
CA THR A 73 -2.05 -42.61 5.76
C THR A 73 -1.27 -42.39 4.46
N TYR A 74 -1.69 -41.45 3.61
CA TYR A 74 -1.15 -41.32 2.25
C TYR A 74 -0.07 -40.24 2.18
N HIS A 75 1.20 -40.62 2.02
CA HIS A 75 2.37 -39.72 1.90
C HIS A 75 2.40 -38.60 2.95
N VAL A 76 2.36 -38.99 4.23
CA VAL A 76 2.29 -38.06 5.37
C VAL A 76 3.44 -37.05 5.38
N ASP A 77 4.67 -37.49 5.12
CA ASP A 77 5.85 -36.62 5.15
C ASP A 77 5.81 -35.58 4.01
N GLU A 78 5.47 -35.99 2.77
CA GLU A 78 5.33 -35.08 1.63
C GLU A 78 4.19 -34.07 1.85
N LEU A 79 3.07 -34.52 2.43
CA LEU A 79 1.95 -33.65 2.80
C LEU A 79 2.33 -32.67 3.90
N ALA A 80 3.15 -33.08 4.87
CA ALA A 80 3.63 -32.21 5.94
C ALA A 80 4.55 -31.12 5.40
N GLU A 81 5.54 -31.46 4.57
CA GLU A 81 6.43 -30.48 3.90
C GLU A 81 5.65 -29.51 3.00
N LEU A 82 4.68 -30.04 2.23
CA LEU A 82 3.85 -29.24 1.35
C LEU A 82 2.97 -28.26 2.15
N ARG A 83 2.45 -28.67 3.30
CA ARG A 83 1.70 -27.80 4.22
C ARG A 83 2.57 -26.72 4.82
N GLU A 84 3.77 -27.05 5.28
CA GLU A 84 4.70 -26.06 5.83
C GLU A 84 5.05 -24.99 4.79
N ARG A 85 5.31 -25.41 3.54
CA ARG A 85 5.53 -24.51 2.41
C ARG A 85 4.30 -23.65 2.09
N GLU A 86 3.10 -24.23 2.11
CA GLU A 86 1.84 -23.50 1.90
C GLU A 86 1.57 -22.47 3.01
N VAL A 87 1.82 -22.83 4.27
CA VAL A 87 1.68 -21.94 5.42
C VAL A 87 2.69 -20.80 5.30
N GLY A 88 3.95 -21.09 5.01
CA GLY A 88 4.97 -20.05 4.78
C GLY A 88 4.62 -19.12 3.63
N SER A 89 4.14 -19.65 2.50
CA SER A 89 3.70 -18.86 1.35
C SER A 89 2.46 -18.02 1.65
N ASN A 90 1.47 -18.54 2.38
CA ASN A 90 0.28 -17.79 2.78
C ASN A 90 0.63 -16.69 3.78
N GLN A 91 1.49 -16.97 4.76
CA GLN A 91 1.97 -15.96 5.70
C GLN A 91 2.72 -14.84 4.98
N LYS A 92 3.56 -15.18 3.99
CA LYS A 92 4.22 -14.18 3.15
C LYS A 92 3.20 -13.37 2.34
N ALA A 93 2.26 -14.03 1.67
CA ALA A 93 1.23 -13.35 0.89
C ALA A 93 0.34 -12.42 1.75
N ASP A 94 -0.03 -12.85 2.96
CA ASP A 94 -0.80 -12.05 3.91
C ASP A 94 0.01 -10.85 4.43
N ARG A 95 1.31 -11.04 4.70
CA ARG A 95 2.21 -9.94 5.06
C ARG A 95 2.35 -8.93 3.92
N ASP A 96 2.58 -9.40 2.70
CA ASP A 96 2.71 -8.56 1.51
C ASP A 96 1.41 -7.81 1.22
N LYS A 97 0.26 -8.45 1.40
CA LYS A 97 -1.05 -7.82 1.26
C LYS A 97 -1.25 -6.71 2.30
N ARG A 98 -0.97 -6.99 3.58
CA ARG A 98 -1.07 -5.98 4.65
C ARG A 98 -0.14 -4.79 4.41
N LYS A 99 1.09 -5.05 3.97
CA LYS A 99 2.04 -3.99 3.60
C LYS A 99 1.51 -3.13 2.46
N LYS A 100 0.93 -3.75 1.42
CA LYS A 100 0.30 -3.01 0.30
C LYS A 100 -0.87 -2.15 0.76
N GLU A 101 -1.78 -2.70 1.57
CA GLU A 101 -2.93 -1.96 2.12
C GLU A 101 -2.47 -0.78 2.98
N GLN A 102 -1.45 -0.97 3.83
CA GLN A 102 -0.85 0.12 4.59
C GLN A 102 -0.23 1.17 3.69
N MET A 103 0.49 0.77 2.64
CA MET A 103 1.12 1.68 1.70
C MET A 103 0.08 2.50 0.91
N GLU A 104 -1.06 1.91 0.56
CA GLU A 104 -2.17 2.63 -0.07
C GLU A 104 -2.73 3.71 0.87
N ILE A 105 -2.95 3.40 2.15
CA ILE A 105 -3.42 4.39 3.14
C ILE A 105 -2.41 5.54 3.30
N LEU A 106 -1.11 5.22 3.33
CA LEU A 106 -0.06 6.23 3.41
C LEU A 106 -0.03 7.12 2.17
N LYS A 107 -0.13 6.53 0.97
CA LYS A 107 -0.21 7.28 -0.30
C LYS A 107 -1.43 8.18 -0.37
N GLU A 108 -2.60 7.68 0.00
CA GLU A 108 -3.81 8.49 0.05
C GLU A 108 -3.69 9.67 1.03
N SER A 109 -2.84 9.53 2.06
CA SER A 109 -2.64 10.53 3.11
C SER A 109 -1.39 11.39 2.95
N PHE A 110 -0.64 11.25 1.84
CA PHE A 110 0.65 11.93 1.58
C PHE A 110 1.76 11.59 2.59
N LEU A 111 1.75 10.38 3.12
CA LEU A 111 2.70 9.90 4.13
C LEU A 111 3.59 8.77 3.61
N ASP A 112 3.61 8.53 2.30
CA ASP A 112 4.41 7.47 1.68
C ASP A 112 5.92 7.73 1.78
N SER A 113 6.34 8.99 1.87
CA SER A 113 7.71 9.41 2.18
C SER A 113 8.20 8.93 3.55
N THR A 114 7.28 8.64 4.48
CA THR A 114 7.62 8.09 5.80
C THR A 114 7.77 6.57 5.79
N ALA A 115 7.44 5.90 4.68
CA ALA A 115 7.58 4.45 4.56
C ALA A 115 9.04 4.10 4.29
N GLU A 116 9.58 3.13 5.04
CA GLU A 116 10.96 2.64 4.87
C GLU A 116 12.05 3.71 5.06
N LEU A 117 11.71 4.91 5.55
CA LEU A 117 12.64 6.02 5.80
C LEU A 117 13.80 5.60 6.72
N LEU A 118 13.48 4.92 7.83
CA LEU A 118 14.49 4.41 8.76
C LEU A 118 15.40 3.35 8.12
N ASP A 119 14.88 2.56 7.18
CA ASP A 119 15.68 1.56 6.50
C ASP A 119 16.64 2.25 5.50
N GLU A 120 16.15 3.25 4.77
CA GLU A 120 16.90 4.05 3.78
C GLU A 120 17.99 4.93 4.40
N LEU A 121 17.76 5.53 5.57
CA LEU A 121 18.79 6.30 6.28
C LEU A 121 20.04 5.44 6.55
N PHE A 122 19.86 4.14 6.79
CA PHE A 122 20.94 3.23 7.15
C PHE A 122 21.27 2.23 6.02
N THR A 123 20.86 2.49 4.77
CA THR A 123 21.33 1.72 3.61
C THR A 123 22.78 2.08 3.29
N GLY A 124 23.65 1.07 3.09
CA GLY A 124 25.07 1.29 2.75
C GLY A 124 26.05 1.06 3.89
N GLU A 125 25.58 0.75 5.10
CA GLU A 125 26.42 0.42 6.27
C GLU A 125 27.30 -0.84 6.12
N GLU A 126 27.08 -1.62 5.07
CA GLU A 126 27.86 -2.81 4.74
C GLU A 126 29.10 -2.48 3.88
N GLU A 127 29.19 -1.26 3.36
CA GLU A 127 30.34 -0.77 2.59
C GLU A 127 31.49 -0.33 3.51
N THR A 128 32.72 -0.34 2.98
CA THR A 128 33.96 -0.03 3.71
C THR A 128 33.96 1.31 4.44
N GLU A 129 33.17 2.28 3.97
CA GLU A 129 33.04 3.61 4.58
C GLU A 129 32.11 3.59 5.82
N GLY A 130 31.01 2.82 5.80
CA GLY A 130 30.14 2.63 6.96
C GLY A 130 30.76 1.73 8.04
N PHE A 131 31.74 0.90 7.66
CA PHE A 131 32.44 0.00 8.57
C PHE A 131 33.17 0.74 9.69
N CYS A 132 33.84 1.85 9.41
CA CYS A 132 34.57 2.65 10.41
C CYS A 132 33.64 3.15 11.52
N VAL A 133 32.44 3.62 11.17
CA VAL A 133 31.47 4.15 12.13
C VAL A 133 30.93 3.02 13.04
N ARG A 134 30.69 1.82 12.49
CA ARG A 134 30.17 0.67 13.23
C ARG A 134 31.13 0.10 14.27
N ILE A 135 32.42 0.39 14.11
CA ILE A 135 33.47 -0.07 15.02
C ILE A 135 33.43 0.70 16.35
N LEU A 136 32.89 1.93 16.34
CA LEU A 136 32.72 2.75 17.55
C LEU A 136 31.83 2.01 18.55
N HIS A 137 32.31 1.92 19.79
CA HIS A 137 31.58 1.28 20.88
C HIS A 137 30.27 1.99 21.20
N GLY A 138 30.25 3.33 21.09
CA GLY A 138 29.05 4.14 21.33
C GLY A 138 27.99 4.08 20.23
N TYR A 139 28.37 3.70 19.00
CA TYR A 139 27.50 3.80 17.83
C TYR A 139 26.20 2.98 17.91
N PRO A 140 26.19 1.71 18.36
CA PRO A 140 24.95 0.93 18.46
C PRO A 140 23.90 1.59 19.37
N VAL A 141 24.35 2.21 20.47
CA VAL A 141 23.46 2.91 21.41
C VAL A 141 22.91 4.19 20.80
N LEU A 142 23.77 4.99 20.16
CA LEU A 142 23.37 6.22 19.47
C LEU A 142 22.38 5.94 18.33
N LYS A 143 22.63 4.89 17.54
CA LYS A 143 21.79 4.49 16.43
C LYS A 143 20.39 4.05 16.88
N GLU A 144 20.29 3.23 17.92
CA GLU A 144 18.99 2.77 18.41
C GLU A 144 18.20 3.93 19.07
N ASP A 145 18.86 4.80 19.84
CA ASP A 145 18.21 6.00 20.39
C ASP A 145 17.71 6.96 19.30
N PHE A 146 18.50 7.18 18.24
CA PHE A 146 18.07 7.94 17.07
C PHE A 146 16.85 7.30 16.38
N LYS A 147 16.89 5.99 16.13
CA LYS A 147 15.77 5.26 15.52
C LYS A 147 14.49 5.36 16.34
N ASP A 148 14.59 5.22 17.67
CA ASP A 148 13.44 5.33 18.57
C ASP A 148 12.83 6.74 18.53
N LYS A 149 13.68 7.78 18.53
CA LYS A 149 13.23 9.18 18.42
C LYS A 149 12.57 9.46 17.05
N VAL A 150 13.16 9.00 15.96
CA VAL A 150 12.56 9.11 14.60
C VAL A 150 11.24 8.34 14.52
N ALA A 151 11.15 7.14 15.09
CA ALA A 151 9.93 6.35 15.09
C ALA A 151 8.79 7.08 15.82
N GLU A 152 9.07 7.74 16.94
CA GLU A 152 8.06 8.54 17.65
C GLU A 152 7.66 9.81 16.87
N LEU A 153 8.60 10.46 16.16
CA LEU A 153 8.29 11.56 15.24
C LEU A 153 7.37 11.10 14.10
N ILE A 154 7.69 9.97 13.44
CA ILE A 154 6.87 9.38 12.37
C ILE A 154 5.47 9.07 12.88
N LYS A 155 5.37 8.44 14.07
CA LYS A 155 4.09 8.10 14.69
C LYS A 155 3.25 9.34 14.98
N THR A 156 3.87 10.41 15.47
CA THR A 156 3.20 11.69 15.75
C THR A 156 2.70 12.33 14.45
N LEU A 157 3.55 12.44 13.43
CA LEU A 157 3.19 12.96 12.12
C LEU A 157 2.01 12.18 11.51
N ARG A 158 2.11 10.84 11.47
CA ARG A 158 1.08 9.98 10.90
C ARG A 158 -0.25 10.19 11.61
N LYS A 159 -0.27 10.28 12.94
CA LYS A 159 -1.49 10.53 13.71
C LYS A 159 -2.15 11.85 13.30
N GLU A 160 -1.39 12.95 13.30
CA GLU A 160 -1.93 14.29 13.02
C GLU A 160 -2.40 14.43 11.56
N VAL A 161 -1.60 13.94 10.60
CA VAL A 161 -1.92 14.03 9.17
C VAL A 161 -3.09 13.10 8.80
N LEU A 162 -3.20 11.91 9.39
CA LEU A 162 -4.36 11.03 9.17
C LEU A 162 -5.66 11.64 9.71
N GLU A 163 -5.61 12.35 10.84
CA GLU A 163 -6.77 13.05 11.38
C GLU A 163 -7.25 14.14 10.41
N LYS A 164 -6.33 14.96 9.89
CA LYS A 164 -6.63 15.98 8.87
C LYS A 164 -7.10 15.37 7.56
N ASN A 165 -6.50 14.26 7.14
CA ASN A 165 -6.93 13.54 5.94
C ASN A 165 -8.37 13.03 6.08
N SER A 166 -8.77 12.53 7.25
CA SER A 166 -10.16 12.15 7.52
C SER A 166 -11.13 13.31 7.34
N VAL A 167 -10.76 14.53 7.75
CA VAL A 167 -11.56 15.75 7.51
C VAL A 167 -11.67 16.02 6.01
N ARG A 168 -10.56 16.00 5.27
CA ARG A 168 -10.53 16.17 3.81
C ARG A 168 -11.45 15.17 3.10
N THR A 169 -11.36 13.89 3.43
CA THR A 169 -12.19 12.83 2.84
C THR A 169 -13.69 13.04 3.11
N LYS A 170 -14.05 13.48 4.32
CA LYS A 170 -15.44 13.85 4.65
C LYS A 170 -15.91 15.06 3.85
N MET A 171 -15.09 16.09 3.70
CA MET A 171 -15.43 17.26 2.88
C MET A 171 -15.66 16.86 1.42
N MET A 172 -14.79 16.03 0.85
CA MET A 172 -14.96 15.50 -0.50
C MET A 172 -16.26 14.71 -0.65
N PHE A 173 -16.60 13.88 0.34
CA PHE A 173 -17.84 13.12 0.35
C PHE A 173 -19.07 14.05 0.37
N HIS A 174 -19.10 15.03 1.28
CA HIS A 174 -20.23 15.96 1.40
C HIS A 174 -20.38 16.84 0.16
N PHE A 175 -19.29 17.35 -0.41
CA PHE A 175 -19.32 18.10 -1.66
C PHE A 175 -19.86 17.26 -2.82
N ARG A 176 -19.35 16.04 -3.00
CA ARG A 176 -19.82 15.12 -4.06
C ARG A 176 -21.31 14.83 -3.92
N ARG A 177 -21.77 14.60 -2.70
CA ARG A 177 -23.19 14.36 -2.42
C ARG A 177 -24.03 15.60 -2.77
N ALA A 178 -23.68 16.77 -2.26
CA ALA A 178 -24.40 18.01 -2.51
C ALA A 178 -24.44 18.36 -4.00
N ALA A 179 -23.33 18.21 -4.72
CA ALA A 179 -23.29 18.43 -6.17
C ALA A 179 -24.17 17.44 -6.94
N THR A 180 -24.21 16.17 -6.52
CA THR A 180 -25.08 15.16 -7.14
C THR A 180 -26.55 15.46 -6.88
N GLU A 181 -26.89 15.88 -5.65
CA GLU A 181 -28.24 16.28 -5.26
C GLU A 181 -28.71 17.50 -6.05
N GLY A 182 -27.89 18.55 -6.16
CA GLY A 182 -28.22 19.75 -6.94
C GLY A 182 -28.39 19.48 -8.44
N ILE A 183 -27.58 18.57 -9.01
CA ILE A 183 -27.77 18.11 -10.39
C ILE A 183 -29.10 17.36 -10.53
N ALA A 184 -29.39 16.43 -9.62
CA ALA A 184 -30.63 15.64 -9.66
C ALA A 184 -31.88 16.51 -9.51
N GLU A 185 -31.84 17.56 -8.67
CA GLU A 185 -32.92 18.52 -8.50
C GLU A 185 -33.17 19.30 -9.81
N SER A 186 -32.12 19.86 -10.40
CA SER A 186 -32.21 20.57 -11.69
C SER A 186 -32.70 19.65 -12.83
N GLU A 187 -32.25 18.39 -12.86
CA GLU A 187 -32.75 17.39 -13.81
C GLU A 187 -34.23 17.07 -13.57
N GLY A 188 -34.67 17.01 -12.32
CA GLY A 188 -36.07 16.85 -11.95
C GLY A 188 -36.93 18.01 -12.46
N GLU A 189 -36.49 19.26 -12.27
CA GLU A 189 -37.17 20.45 -12.77
C GLU A 189 -37.24 20.48 -14.30
N ALA A 190 -36.13 20.17 -14.98
CA ALA A 190 -36.08 20.07 -16.43
C ALA A 190 -37.05 18.99 -16.97
N ASN A 191 -37.10 17.81 -16.33
CA ASN A 191 -38.02 16.74 -16.69
C ASN A 191 -39.49 17.12 -16.45
N ASN A 192 -39.78 17.91 -15.41
CA ASN A 192 -41.12 18.42 -15.16
C ASN A 192 -41.57 19.40 -16.27
N LEU A 193 -40.68 20.30 -16.71
CA LEU A 193 -40.95 21.23 -17.82
C LEU A 193 -41.21 20.48 -19.14
N LEU A 194 -40.35 19.51 -19.47
CA LEU A 194 -40.52 18.64 -20.63
C LEU A 194 -41.82 17.83 -20.53
N GLY A 195 -42.11 17.29 -19.35
CA GLY A 195 -43.33 16.54 -19.08
C GLY A 195 -44.61 17.38 -19.25
N SER A 196 -44.60 18.66 -18.85
CA SER A 196 -45.73 19.57 -19.12
C SER A 196 -45.92 19.80 -20.61
N TYR A 197 -44.83 20.09 -21.35
CA TYR A 197 -44.90 20.33 -22.79
C TYR A 197 -45.43 19.11 -23.56
N LEU A 198 -44.96 17.91 -23.22
CA LEU A 198 -45.42 16.67 -23.85
C LEU A 198 -46.89 16.35 -23.53
N LYS A 199 -47.37 16.72 -22.33
CA LYS A 199 -48.80 16.59 -21.98
C LYS A 199 -49.66 17.54 -22.81
N ASP A 200 -49.23 18.79 -22.97
CA ASP A 200 -49.95 19.77 -23.79
C ASP A 200 -49.97 19.35 -25.26
N LEU A 201 -48.84 18.85 -25.78
CA LEU A 201 -48.74 18.27 -27.12
C LEU A 201 -49.73 17.11 -27.31
N LYS A 202 -49.77 16.16 -26.36
CA LYS A 202 -50.67 15.02 -26.43
C LYS A 202 -52.13 15.47 -26.41
N LYS A 203 -52.48 16.44 -25.57
CA LYS A 203 -53.83 16.99 -25.48
C LYS A 203 -54.26 17.64 -26.80
N ILE A 204 -53.35 18.39 -27.43
CA ILE A 204 -53.63 19.02 -28.72
C ILE A 204 -53.81 17.96 -29.80
N PHE A 205 -53.00 16.88 -29.83
CA PHE A 205 -53.22 15.77 -30.76
C PHE A 205 -54.57 15.06 -30.54
N GLU A 206 -54.96 14.82 -29.29
CA GLU A 206 -56.28 14.26 -28.97
C GLU A 206 -57.42 15.20 -29.43
N GLU A 207 -57.27 16.52 -29.26
CA GLU A 207 -58.22 17.53 -29.76
C GLU A 207 -58.27 17.55 -31.30
N CYS A 208 -57.14 17.35 -31.99
CA CYS A 208 -57.04 17.27 -33.46
C CYS A 208 -57.72 16.02 -34.03
N ASP A 209 -57.68 14.89 -33.32
CA ASP A 209 -58.29 13.63 -33.76
C ASP A 209 -59.83 13.67 -33.67
N GLU A 210 -60.40 14.53 -32.82
CA GLU A 210 -61.84 14.71 -32.60
C GLU A 210 -62.48 15.82 -33.46
N VAL A 211 -61.78 16.29 -34.50
CA VAL A 211 -62.25 17.39 -35.36
C VAL A 211 -63.36 16.93 -36.33
N ASP A 212 -64.54 17.55 -36.22
CA ASP A 212 -65.71 17.25 -37.06
C ASP A 212 -66.04 18.35 -38.09
N ASN A 213 -65.40 19.52 -38.03
CA ASN A 213 -65.66 20.65 -38.93
C ASN A 213 -64.43 21.52 -39.22
N MET A 214 -64.53 22.37 -40.24
CA MET A 214 -63.42 23.21 -40.71
C MET A 214 -62.95 24.25 -39.68
N ASP A 215 -63.86 24.84 -38.89
CA ASP A 215 -63.50 25.83 -37.87
C ASP A 215 -62.68 25.20 -36.73
N GLN A 216 -62.97 23.94 -36.36
CA GLN A 216 -62.21 23.17 -35.38
C GLN A 216 -60.84 22.77 -35.92
N LEU A 217 -60.75 22.42 -37.21
CA LEU A 217 -59.48 22.11 -37.86
C LEU A 217 -58.53 23.31 -37.84
N GLU A 218 -59.00 24.49 -38.22
CA GLU A 218 -58.20 25.72 -38.23
C GLU A 218 -57.73 26.11 -36.82
N ARG A 219 -58.56 25.92 -35.79
CA ARG A 219 -58.15 26.14 -34.39
C ARG A 219 -57.06 25.18 -33.93
N CYS A 220 -57.21 23.91 -34.28
CA CYS A 220 -56.22 22.87 -33.96
C CYS A 220 -54.88 23.17 -34.65
N GLU A 221 -54.88 23.48 -35.94
CA GLU A 221 -53.67 23.85 -36.70
C GLU A 221 -52.95 25.06 -36.09
N ASN A 222 -53.69 26.12 -35.74
CA ASN A 222 -53.12 27.30 -35.10
C ASN A 222 -52.49 26.99 -33.74
N ARG A 223 -53.16 26.18 -32.91
CA ARG A 223 -52.66 25.76 -31.60
C ARG A 223 -51.38 24.91 -31.71
N LEU A 224 -51.34 24.03 -32.72
CA LEU A 224 -50.19 23.16 -32.99
C LEU A 224 -49.00 23.97 -33.51
N LEU A 225 -49.26 25.01 -34.33
CA LEU A 225 -48.27 25.96 -34.79
C LEU A 225 -47.71 26.81 -33.64
N GLU A 226 -48.57 27.33 -32.75
CA GLU A 226 -48.16 28.07 -31.55
C GLU A 226 -47.26 27.21 -30.64
N LEU A 227 -47.66 25.95 -30.39
CA LEU A 227 -46.90 25.03 -29.55
C LEU A 227 -45.54 24.65 -30.16
N GLY A 228 -45.51 24.42 -31.48
CA GLY A 228 -44.31 24.03 -32.23
C GLY A 228 -43.32 25.18 -32.45
N THR A 229 -43.73 26.43 -32.22
CA THR A 229 -42.89 27.62 -32.41
C THR A 229 -42.63 28.35 -31.10
N THR A 230 -43.66 28.98 -30.54
CA THR A 230 -43.55 29.91 -29.41
C THR A 230 -43.31 29.16 -28.11
N ASP A 231 -44.11 28.14 -27.81
CA ASP A 231 -43.96 27.40 -26.54
C ASP A 231 -42.70 26.55 -26.53
N LEU A 232 -42.29 26.00 -27.67
CA LEU A 232 -41.02 25.29 -27.82
C LEU A 232 -39.83 26.23 -27.58
N GLU A 233 -39.85 27.45 -28.13
CA GLU A 233 -38.81 28.46 -27.88
C GLU A 233 -38.76 28.88 -26.40
N ILE A 234 -39.91 29.06 -25.77
CA ILE A 234 -40.02 29.37 -24.33
C ILE A 234 -39.46 28.22 -23.49
N LEU A 235 -39.78 26.97 -23.84
CA LEU A 235 -39.26 25.79 -23.16
C LEU A 235 -37.73 25.73 -23.26
N GLY A 236 -37.18 25.90 -24.47
CA GLY A 236 -35.73 25.95 -24.69
C GLY A 236 -35.05 27.02 -23.86
N LYS A 237 -35.63 28.23 -23.79
CA LYS A 237 -35.12 29.32 -22.92
C LYS A 237 -35.15 28.95 -21.44
N LYS A 238 -36.23 28.34 -20.96
CA LYS A 238 -36.35 27.89 -19.55
C LYS A 238 -35.32 26.82 -19.20
N LEU A 239 -35.15 25.81 -20.06
CA LEU A 239 -34.15 24.77 -19.88
C LEU A 239 -32.73 25.33 -19.89
N MET A 240 -32.45 26.27 -20.79
CA MET A 240 -31.15 26.97 -20.84
C MET A 240 -30.89 27.78 -19.57
N MET A 241 -31.88 28.52 -19.07
CA MET A 241 -31.76 29.28 -17.82
C MET A 241 -31.51 28.38 -16.60
N LEU A 242 -32.21 27.25 -16.49
CA LEU A 242 -31.98 26.26 -15.43
C LEU A 242 -30.55 25.73 -15.47
N GLU A 243 -30.05 25.39 -16.67
CA GLU A 243 -28.70 24.86 -16.84
C GLU A 243 -27.61 25.91 -16.55
N ILE A 244 -27.82 27.17 -16.92
CA ILE A 244 -26.92 28.28 -16.58
C ILE A 244 -26.89 28.49 -15.07
N SER A 245 -28.04 28.57 -14.41
CA SER A 245 -28.14 28.77 -12.96
C SER A 245 -27.50 27.63 -12.17
N LEU A 246 -27.70 26.38 -12.60
CA LEU A 246 -27.03 25.23 -12.00
C LEU A 246 -25.51 25.32 -12.16
N GLN A 247 -25.02 25.69 -13.34
CA GLN A 247 -23.57 25.80 -13.59
C GLN A 247 -22.93 26.90 -12.75
N GLU A 248 -23.58 28.05 -12.59
CA GLU A 248 -23.13 29.13 -11.71
C GLU A 248 -23.06 28.65 -10.25
N SER A 249 -24.12 28.00 -9.77
CA SER A 249 -24.16 27.45 -8.42
C SER A 249 -23.09 26.39 -8.16
N LEU A 250 -22.87 25.47 -9.12
CA LEU A 250 -21.80 24.47 -9.03
C LEU A 250 -20.41 25.12 -9.02
N GLN A 251 -20.20 26.16 -9.83
CA GLN A 251 -18.93 26.88 -9.90
C GLN A 251 -18.63 27.58 -8.57
N GLU A 252 -19.60 28.30 -8.00
CA GLU A 252 -19.46 28.92 -6.67
C GLU A 252 -19.19 27.87 -5.59
N ALA A 253 -19.92 26.75 -5.60
CA ALA A 253 -19.71 25.66 -4.66
C ALA A 253 -18.31 25.05 -4.77
N ILE A 254 -17.77 24.92 -5.99
CA ILE A 254 -16.38 24.47 -6.21
C ILE A 254 -15.40 25.47 -5.62
N ASP A 255 -15.61 26.78 -5.81
CA ASP A 255 -14.71 27.81 -5.31
C ASP A 255 -14.66 27.82 -3.77
N TYR A 256 -15.82 27.73 -3.10
CA TYR A 256 -15.88 27.59 -1.65
C TYR A 256 -15.23 26.29 -1.16
N PHE A 257 -15.50 25.18 -1.84
CA PHE A 257 -14.93 23.88 -1.50
C PHE A 257 -13.41 23.86 -1.69
N GLU A 258 -12.90 24.51 -2.74
CA GLU A 258 -11.47 24.63 -3.02
C GLU A 258 -10.75 25.36 -1.89
N ILE A 259 -11.25 26.53 -1.48
CA ILE A 259 -10.66 27.29 -0.37
C ILE A 259 -10.62 26.43 0.90
N ALA A 260 -11.74 25.77 1.23
CA ALA A 260 -11.84 24.98 2.45
C ALA A 260 -10.90 23.75 2.43
N VAL A 261 -10.75 23.07 1.30
CA VAL A 261 -9.80 21.96 1.16
C VAL A 261 -8.36 22.45 1.17
N GLN A 262 -8.07 23.59 0.53
CA GLN A 262 -6.73 24.18 0.54
C GLN A 262 -6.26 24.46 1.97
N ASP A 263 -7.14 24.91 2.86
CA ASP A 263 -6.79 25.12 4.28
C ASP A 263 -6.40 23.81 4.98
N VAL A 264 -7.12 22.71 4.71
CA VAL A 264 -6.80 21.38 5.27
C VAL A 264 -5.48 20.85 4.69
N VAL A 265 -5.29 21.00 3.38
CA VAL A 265 -4.07 20.56 2.67
C VAL A 265 -2.85 21.35 3.14
N ARG A 266 -2.97 22.68 3.32
CA ARG A 266 -1.92 23.51 3.91
C ARG A 266 -1.56 23.05 5.31
N ALA A 267 -2.56 22.81 6.16
CA ALA A 267 -2.32 22.28 7.50
C ALA A 267 -1.60 20.91 7.47
N MET A 268 -1.86 20.05 6.49
CA MET A 268 -1.12 18.79 6.30
C MET A 268 0.32 19.04 5.86
N SER A 269 0.54 19.99 4.93
CA SER A 269 1.86 20.43 4.47
C SER A 269 2.72 20.95 5.63
N ASP A 270 2.15 21.86 6.43
CA ASP A 270 2.83 22.48 7.57
C ASP A 270 3.29 21.42 8.58
N LYS A 271 2.47 20.39 8.84
CA LYS A 271 2.85 19.26 9.68
C LYS A 271 3.97 18.42 9.10
N GLY A 272 4.00 18.23 7.78
CA GLY A 272 5.12 17.62 7.07
C GLY A 272 6.41 18.42 7.25
N SER A 273 6.37 19.73 7.02
CA SER A 273 7.53 20.62 7.18
C SER A 273 8.02 20.69 8.63
N ASP A 274 7.11 20.72 9.61
CA ASP A 274 7.47 20.66 11.03
C ASP A 274 8.17 19.34 11.39
N PHE A 275 7.72 18.21 10.82
CA PHE A 275 8.36 16.91 11.00
C PHE A 275 9.77 16.88 10.41
N TYR A 276 9.96 17.31 9.16
CA TYR A 276 11.29 17.27 8.54
C TYR A 276 12.25 18.25 9.21
N ARG A 277 11.80 19.43 9.65
CA ARG A 277 12.61 20.34 10.48
C ARG A 277 13.04 19.69 11.81
N ALA A 278 12.15 18.94 12.45
CA ALA A 278 12.48 18.22 13.69
C ALA A 278 13.44 17.04 13.43
N LEU A 279 13.29 16.36 12.29
CA LEU A 279 14.16 15.27 11.86
C LEU A 279 15.57 15.76 11.53
N GLU A 280 15.71 16.89 10.83
CA GLU A 280 17.00 17.54 10.57
C GLU A 280 17.71 17.94 11.87
N GLU A 281 16.98 18.45 12.86
CA GLU A 281 17.58 18.81 14.15
C GLU A 281 18.04 17.58 14.95
N LEU A 282 17.25 16.50 14.87
CA LEU A 282 17.63 15.22 15.44
C LEU A 282 18.87 14.63 14.74
N GLU A 283 18.96 14.76 13.42
CA GLU A 283 20.12 14.33 12.63
C GLU A 283 21.37 15.13 13.01
N LYS A 284 21.28 16.46 13.15
CA LYS A 284 22.40 17.29 13.63
C LYS A 284 22.89 16.84 15.00
N THR A 285 21.95 16.55 15.91
CA THR A 285 22.28 16.08 17.26
C THR A 285 22.98 14.72 17.19
N PHE A 286 22.44 13.78 16.41
CA PHE A 286 23.04 12.46 16.18
C PHE A 286 24.44 12.56 15.59
N TYR A 287 24.64 13.40 14.58
CA TYR A 287 25.95 13.63 13.97
C TYR A 287 26.94 14.24 14.97
N GLN A 288 26.51 15.20 15.79
CA GLN A 288 27.37 15.78 16.83
C GLN A 288 27.78 14.72 17.86
N ASP A 289 26.83 13.95 18.38
CA ASP A 289 27.10 12.87 19.34
C ASP A 289 28.02 11.80 18.74
N LEU A 290 27.87 11.52 17.45
CA LEU A 290 28.72 10.60 16.71
C LEU A 290 30.17 11.11 16.61
N LEU A 291 30.36 12.39 16.28
CA LEU A 291 31.68 13.01 16.22
C LEU A 291 32.37 13.05 17.59
N GLU A 292 31.60 13.32 18.66
CA GLU A 292 32.10 13.30 20.04
C GLU A 292 32.53 11.88 20.44
N ALA A 293 31.71 10.87 20.14
CA ALA A 293 32.05 9.47 20.37
C ALA A 293 33.30 9.03 19.59
N ALA A 294 33.37 9.36 18.30
CA ALA A 294 34.53 9.07 17.46
C ALA A 294 35.80 9.73 17.99
N SER A 295 35.73 11.02 18.34
CA SER A 295 36.88 11.76 18.88
C SER A 295 37.35 11.19 20.21
N SER A 296 36.42 10.86 21.12
CA SER A 296 36.75 10.28 22.43
C SER A 296 37.43 8.91 22.31
N GLU A 297 36.94 8.04 21.41
CA GLU A 297 37.56 6.73 21.18
C GLU A 297 38.94 6.84 20.52
N LEU A 298 39.10 7.75 19.54
CA LEU A 298 40.40 8.03 18.92
C LEU A 298 41.42 8.58 19.91
N GLU A 299 41.01 9.49 20.81
CA GLU A 299 41.86 10.02 21.88
C GLU A 299 42.25 8.96 22.89
N SER A 300 41.31 8.11 23.31
CA SER A 300 41.60 6.98 24.20
C SER A 300 42.53 5.95 23.56
N PHE A 301 42.38 5.72 22.25
CA PHE A 301 43.26 4.85 21.48
C PHE A 301 44.68 5.43 21.38
N ALA A 302 44.80 6.71 21.04
CA ALA A 302 46.09 7.41 21.00
C ALA A 302 46.78 7.48 22.38
N ALA A 303 46.00 7.56 23.47
CA ALA A 303 46.50 7.54 24.85
C ALA A 303 46.84 6.13 25.37
N GLY A 304 46.59 5.07 24.60
CA GLY A 304 46.84 3.68 25.01
C GLY A 304 45.88 3.16 26.08
N THR A 305 44.78 3.86 26.37
CA THR A 305 43.80 3.49 27.40
C THR A 305 42.58 2.78 26.84
N HIS A 306 42.51 2.63 25.51
CA HIS A 306 41.37 2.04 24.84
C HIS A 306 41.25 0.53 25.14
N PRO A 307 40.04 0.01 25.43
CA PRO A 307 39.83 -1.40 25.79
C PRO A 307 40.37 -2.42 24.78
N VAL A 308 40.40 -2.05 23.49
CA VAL A 308 40.93 -2.91 22.41
C VAL A 308 42.45 -3.11 22.48
N LEU A 309 43.18 -2.21 23.15
CA LEU A 309 44.63 -2.33 23.34
C LEU A 309 44.97 -3.16 24.59
N ALA A 310 44.01 -3.34 25.50
CA ALA A 310 44.18 -4.16 26.70
C ALA A 310 44.03 -5.67 26.42
N SER A 311 43.34 -6.07 25.33
CA SER A 311 43.20 -7.47 24.93
C SER A 311 44.49 -8.07 24.35
N GLU A 312 45.39 -7.26 23.77
CA GLU A 312 46.73 -7.72 23.35
C GLU A 312 47.70 -7.93 24.55
N GLY A 313 47.47 -7.25 25.68
CA GLY A 313 48.39 -7.24 26.82
C GLY A 313 48.33 -8.44 27.77
N SER A 314 47.38 -9.37 27.59
CA SER A 314 47.15 -10.50 28.51
C SER A 314 47.69 -11.86 28.03
N LEU A 315 48.48 -11.91 26.95
CA LEU A 315 49.23 -13.12 26.59
C LEU A 315 50.66 -13.01 27.13
N GLY A 316 50.76 -13.11 28.47
CA GLY A 316 52.02 -13.37 29.14
C GLY A 316 52.54 -14.75 28.77
N ASP A 317 53.75 -14.76 28.21
CA ASP A 317 54.84 -15.69 28.51
C ASP A 317 54.46 -16.94 29.34
N ASP A 318 54.02 -18.01 28.66
CA ASP A 318 54.23 -19.36 29.16
C ASP A 318 54.66 -20.26 27.99
N GLY A 319 55.95 -20.23 27.74
CA GLY A 319 56.61 -21.19 26.88
C GLY A 319 56.58 -22.59 27.50
N SER A 320 55.63 -23.41 27.09
CA SER A 320 55.85 -24.87 27.07
C SER A 320 55.00 -25.57 26.01
N TYR A 321 55.62 -25.81 24.86
CA TYR A 321 55.18 -26.88 23.96
C TYR A 321 55.36 -28.22 24.69
N ARG A 322 54.25 -28.91 24.97
CA ARG A 322 54.25 -30.35 25.26
C ARG A 322 53.26 -31.06 24.36
N GLU A 323 53.83 -31.88 23.47
CA GLU A 323 53.15 -32.96 22.76
C GLU A 323 52.50 -33.94 23.75
N GLY A 324 51.33 -34.47 23.42
CA GLY A 324 50.87 -35.73 24.00
C GLY A 324 49.37 -35.98 24.08
N ASN A 325 48.90 -36.80 23.14
CA ASN A 325 47.85 -37.82 23.27
C ASN A 325 46.35 -37.45 23.31
N SER A 326 45.66 -38.00 22.30
CA SER A 326 44.25 -38.43 22.32
C SER A 326 44.01 -39.51 23.39
N PRO A 327 42.79 -39.63 23.96
CA PRO A 327 41.86 -40.62 23.43
C PRO A 327 40.35 -40.28 23.50
N ARG A 328 39.58 -41.10 22.78
CA ARG A 328 38.11 -41.16 22.61
C ARG A 328 37.32 -41.34 23.93
N ASP A 329 36.15 -40.68 24.08
CA ASP A 329 34.80 -41.31 24.08
C ASP A 329 33.65 -40.43 24.66
N SER A 330 32.50 -40.50 23.98
CA SER A 330 31.09 -40.36 24.43
C SER A 330 30.44 -39.01 24.84
N VAL A 331 29.50 -38.59 23.96
CA VAL A 331 28.10 -38.13 24.15
C VAL A 331 27.68 -37.46 25.47
N ALA A 332 27.40 -36.15 25.41
CA ALA A 332 26.22 -35.52 26.04
C ALA A 332 25.97 -34.13 25.42
N GLY A 333 24.74 -33.90 24.95
CA GLY A 333 24.33 -32.67 24.28
C GLY A 333 24.43 -31.42 25.17
N ARG A 334 25.39 -30.56 24.87
CA ARG A 334 25.36 -29.13 25.14
C ARG A 334 25.58 -28.41 23.82
N ARG A 335 24.75 -27.39 23.56
CA ARG A 335 24.90 -26.50 22.41
C ARG A 335 26.21 -25.72 22.62
N ILE A 336 27.29 -26.21 22.01
CA ILE A 336 28.58 -25.51 21.96
C ILE A 336 28.44 -24.48 20.84
N THR A 337 28.27 -23.22 21.20
CA THR A 337 28.64 -22.10 20.32
C THR A 337 30.15 -22.22 20.12
N VAL A 338 30.55 -22.73 18.95
CA VAL A 338 31.94 -22.69 18.53
C VAL A 338 32.22 -21.25 18.12
N GLU A 339 32.69 -20.43 19.05
CA GLU A 339 33.41 -19.21 18.70
C GLU A 339 34.72 -19.66 18.06
N ILE A 340 34.84 -19.47 16.75
CA ILE A 340 36.07 -19.75 16.01
C ILE A 340 37.08 -18.65 16.40
N PRO A 341 38.19 -18.96 17.09
CA PRO A 341 39.12 -17.96 17.64
C PRO A 341 39.72 -17.01 16.59
N GLY A 342 39.68 -17.37 15.31
CA GLY A 342 40.16 -16.53 14.21
C GLY A 342 39.24 -15.39 13.80
N MET A 343 37.93 -15.45 14.05
CA MET A 343 37.01 -14.35 13.66
C MET A 343 37.08 -13.15 14.61
N GLN A 344 37.30 -13.38 15.91
CA GLN A 344 37.53 -12.30 16.89
C GLN A 344 38.83 -11.55 16.59
N PHE A 345 39.90 -12.27 16.24
CA PHE A 345 41.21 -11.69 15.90
C PHE A 345 41.17 -10.80 14.66
N VAL A 346 40.45 -11.22 13.60
CA VAL A 346 40.29 -10.41 12.37
C VAL A 346 39.45 -9.15 12.63
N ALA A 347 38.44 -9.24 13.48
CA ALA A 347 37.62 -8.09 13.88
C ALA A 347 38.39 -7.09 14.76
N GLU A 348 39.25 -7.56 15.67
CA GLU A 348 40.12 -6.71 16.50
C GLU A 348 41.22 -6.03 15.67
N SER A 349 41.87 -6.75 14.74
CA SER A 349 42.88 -6.14 13.85
C SER A 349 42.29 -5.08 12.93
N ALA A 350 41.10 -5.31 12.35
CA ALA A 350 40.41 -4.31 11.52
C ALA A 350 39.94 -3.10 12.33
N LYS A 351 39.56 -3.32 13.60
CA LYS A 351 39.20 -2.25 14.55
C LYS A 351 40.42 -1.39 14.92
N ILE A 352 41.58 -2.01 15.12
CA ILE A 352 42.86 -1.31 15.36
C ILE A 352 43.27 -0.48 14.14
N GLU A 353 43.16 -1.04 12.93
CA GLU A 353 43.46 -0.34 11.68
C GLU A 353 42.56 0.89 11.47
N ALA A 354 41.24 0.73 11.63
CA ALA A 354 40.29 1.83 11.50
C ALA A 354 40.45 2.93 12.57
N LEU A 355 40.77 2.56 13.82
CA LEU A 355 41.04 3.52 14.89
C LEU A 355 42.42 4.19 14.77
N SER A 356 43.34 3.62 13.99
CA SER A 356 44.65 4.22 13.73
C SER A 356 44.59 5.35 12.69
N ASN A 357 43.56 5.37 11.83
CA ASN A 357 43.37 6.40 10.81
C ASN A 357 42.23 7.36 11.17
N LYS A 358 42.58 8.45 11.83
CA LYS A 358 41.64 9.53 12.18
C LYS A 358 40.96 10.14 10.95
N GLU A 359 41.65 10.28 9.83
CA GLU A 359 41.10 10.89 8.62
C GLU A 359 39.96 10.04 8.05
N ASP A 360 40.17 8.73 7.98
CA ASP A 360 39.16 7.78 7.48
C ASP A 360 37.93 7.73 8.39
N MET A 361 38.11 7.72 9.71
CA MET A 361 36.99 7.72 10.67
C MET A 361 36.13 8.99 10.55
N MET A 362 36.77 10.15 10.46
CA MET A 362 36.04 11.43 10.34
C MET A 362 35.35 11.56 8.98
N THR A 363 35.98 11.06 7.92
CA THR A 363 35.40 11.00 6.57
C THR A 363 34.18 10.08 6.56
N ALA A 364 34.25 8.92 7.20
CA ALA A 364 33.13 7.99 7.33
C ALA A 364 31.93 8.61 8.08
N CYS A 365 32.18 9.35 9.17
CA CYS A 365 31.12 10.07 9.89
C CYS A 365 30.47 11.15 9.01
N ALA A 366 31.28 11.89 8.24
CA ALA A 366 30.80 12.92 7.33
C ALA A 366 29.95 12.33 6.19
N ASN A 367 30.39 11.23 5.58
CA ASN A 367 29.66 10.53 4.51
C ASN A 367 28.31 10.00 5.01
N LEU A 368 28.25 9.45 6.23
CA LEU A 368 27.00 8.99 6.83
C LEU A 368 26.00 10.14 7.00
N ASN A 369 26.45 11.28 7.54
CA ASN A 369 25.61 12.46 7.71
C ASN A 369 25.17 13.05 6.35
N GLU A 370 26.06 13.09 5.34
CA GLU A 370 25.68 13.54 3.99
C GLU A 370 24.61 12.65 3.36
N HIS A 371 24.73 11.33 3.54
CA HIS A 371 23.70 10.37 3.11
C HIS A 371 22.37 10.62 3.84
N HIS A 372 22.38 10.72 5.18
CA HIS A 372 21.17 11.00 5.96
C HIS A 372 20.50 12.31 5.53
N VAL A 373 21.24 13.41 5.43
CA VAL A 373 20.72 14.72 5.01
C VAL A 373 20.10 14.64 3.61
N THR A 374 20.77 13.95 2.68
CA THR A 374 20.27 13.76 1.31
C THR A 374 18.95 12.98 1.29
N VAL A 375 18.85 11.90 2.07
CA VAL A 375 17.62 11.10 2.18
C VAL A 375 16.50 11.94 2.80
N ILE A 376 16.76 12.66 3.90
CA ILE A 376 15.79 13.53 4.56
C ILE A 376 15.24 14.57 3.59
N GLN A 377 16.12 15.26 2.87
CA GLN A 377 15.73 16.33 1.94
C GLN A 377 14.92 15.81 0.74
N ASN A 378 15.34 14.70 0.13
CA ASN A 378 14.60 14.06 -0.95
C ASN A 378 13.18 13.65 -0.51
N ARG A 379 13.03 13.18 0.73
CA ARG A 379 11.76 12.71 1.29
C ARG A 379 10.84 13.88 1.69
N ASP A 380 11.38 15.00 2.14
CA ASP A 380 10.62 16.24 2.32
C ASP A 380 10.09 16.76 0.98
N ASP A 381 10.98 16.92 0.00
CA ASP A 381 10.61 17.38 -1.35
C ASP A 381 9.53 16.49 -1.98
N GLN A 382 9.66 15.16 -1.84
CA GLN A 382 8.64 14.21 -2.28
C GLN A 382 7.29 14.48 -1.62
N MET A 383 7.26 14.65 -0.29
CA MET A 383 6.03 14.89 0.45
C MET A 383 5.36 16.20 0.03
N GLN A 384 6.12 17.30 -0.03
CA GLN A 384 5.60 18.62 -0.41
C GLN A 384 5.10 18.64 -1.86
N ALA A 385 5.82 17.98 -2.78
CA ALA A 385 5.42 17.87 -4.17
C ALA A 385 4.11 17.08 -4.33
N GLN A 386 3.92 16.00 -3.57
CA GLN A 386 2.68 15.24 -3.61
C GLN A 386 1.47 16.02 -3.10
N ILE A 387 1.63 16.70 -1.96
CA ILE A 387 0.55 17.50 -1.33
C ILE A 387 0.11 18.62 -2.29
N SER A 388 1.07 19.39 -2.81
CA SER A 388 0.80 20.51 -3.72
C SER A 388 0.26 20.05 -5.08
N GLY A 389 0.87 19.01 -5.66
CA GLY A 389 0.47 18.46 -6.95
C GLY A 389 -0.94 17.86 -6.94
N TRP A 390 -1.33 17.18 -5.86
CA TRP A 390 -2.67 16.62 -5.73
C TRP A 390 -3.75 17.70 -5.73
N SER A 391 -3.55 18.78 -4.97
CA SER A 391 -4.55 19.86 -4.86
C SER A 391 -4.84 20.46 -6.24
N HIS A 392 -3.77 20.80 -6.98
CA HIS A 392 -3.89 21.36 -8.32
C HIS A 392 -4.61 20.41 -9.29
N SER A 393 -4.16 19.15 -9.38
CA SER A 393 -4.76 18.16 -10.28
C SER A 393 -6.23 17.91 -9.94
N TYR A 394 -6.57 17.76 -8.66
CA TYR A 394 -7.92 17.43 -8.25
C TYR A 394 -8.93 18.54 -8.62
N PHE A 395 -8.61 19.80 -8.34
CA PHE A 395 -9.50 20.92 -8.66
C PHE A 395 -9.56 21.21 -10.16
N HIS A 396 -8.45 21.03 -10.88
CA HIS A 396 -8.45 21.09 -12.34
C HIS A 396 -9.44 20.06 -12.93
N ASP A 397 -9.30 18.78 -12.57
CA ASP A 397 -10.14 17.70 -13.08
C ASP A 397 -11.61 17.88 -12.68
N LEU A 398 -11.86 18.38 -11.47
CA LEU A 398 -13.20 18.66 -10.97
C LEU A 398 -13.89 19.75 -11.79
N ARG A 399 -13.20 20.87 -12.05
CA ARG A 399 -13.71 21.98 -12.87
C ARG A 399 -13.95 21.52 -14.30
N GLU A 400 -13.01 20.77 -14.88
CA GLU A 400 -13.14 20.23 -16.22
C GLU A 400 -14.35 19.29 -16.35
N LYS A 401 -14.58 18.43 -15.35
CA LYS A 401 -15.74 17.53 -15.31
C LYS A 401 -17.07 18.30 -15.42
N TYR A 402 -17.27 19.32 -14.59
CA TYR A 402 -18.53 20.08 -14.59
C TYR A 402 -18.66 20.98 -15.81
N TYR A 403 -17.56 21.56 -16.30
CA TYR A 403 -17.55 22.30 -17.56
C TYR A 403 -17.97 21.41 -18.75
N ARG A 404 -17.42 20.20 -18.85
CA ARG A 404 -17.79 19.24 -19.91
C ARG A 404 -19.27 18.83 -19.80
N ARG A 405 -19.78 18.59 -18.59
CA ARG A 405 -21.21 18.33 -18.35
C ARG A 405 -22.06 19.47 -18.89
N ASN A 406 -21.78 20.71 -18.49
CA ASN A 406 -22.55 21.86 -18.90
C ASN A 406 -22.55 22.05 -20.43
N ARG A 407 -21.38 21.89 -21.07
CA ARG A 407 -21.28 21.95 -22.53
C ARG A 407 -22.16 20.90 -23.22
N GLN A 408 -22.14 19.65 -22.73
CA GLN A 408 -22.99 18.60 -23.27
C GLN A 408 -24.48 18.96 -23.11
N ARG A 409 -24.89 19.43 -21.93
CA ARG A 409 -26.30 19.78 -21.65
C ARG A 409 -26.79 20.95 -22.48
N ILE A 410 -25.97 21.97 -22.68
CA ILE A 410 -26.28 23.09 -23.57
C ILE A 410 -26.48 22.60 -25.01
N THR A 411 -25.68 21.64 -25.46
CA THR A 411 -25.85 21.02 -26.78
C THR A 411 -27.11 20.18 -26.86
N ASP A 412 -27.46 19.43 -25.82
CA ASP A 412 -28.68 18.59 -25.80
C ASP A 412 -29.98 19.43 -25.79
N ILE A 413 -29.94 20.66 -25.25
CA ILE A 413 -31.08 21.59 -25.22
C ILE A 413 -31.31 22.27 -26.58
N ARG A 414 -30.26 22.47 -27.36
CA ARG A 414 -30.31 23.12 -28.68
C ARG A 414 -30.76 22.14 -29.75
#